data_AF-A0A6L8LG80-F1
#
_entry.id   AF-A0A6L8LG80-F1
#
_cell.length_a   1.000
_cell.length_b   1.000
_cell.length_c   1.000
_cell.angle_alpha   90.00
_cell.angle_beta   90.00
_cell.angle_gamma   90.00
#
_symmetry.space_group_name_H-M   'P 1'
#
loop_
_entity.id
_entity.type
_entity.pdbx_description
1 polymer ?
#
loop_
_entity_poly.entity_id
_entity_poly.type
_entity_poly.pdbx_seq_one_letter_code
_entity_poly.pdbx_strand_id
1 'polypeptide(L)' 'MTLADASQVQAPTSTETKEKKSPDALILLAVLAVVALWGLSVFTFGIPGLYIPAVAAVPVIWVILIAITQG' A
#
# COMPACT_ATOMS: atom_id res chain seq x y z
N MET A 1 9.90 4.42 -56.39
CA MET A 1 10.97 3.99 -55.47
C MET A 1 11.52 5.19 -54.68
N THR A 2 10.63 5.96 -54.03
CA THR A 2 10.97 7.16 -53.26
C THR A 2 10.87 6.86 -51.76
N LEU A 3 11.91 7.26 -51.01
CA LEU A 3 12.20 6.92 -49.61
C LEU A 3 11.27 7.59 -48.57
N ALA A 4 9.98 7.73 -48.88
CA ALA A 4 9.00 8.29 -47.95
C ALA A 4 8.59 7.31 -46.82
N ASP A 5 8.96 6.03 -46.94
CA ASP A 5 8.73 5.01 -45.91
C ASP A 5 9.93 4.88 -44.95
N ALA A 6 10.58 6.00 -44.62
CA ALA A 6 11.65 6.06 -43.62
C ALA A 6 11.34 7.12 -42.53
N SER A 7 10.07 7.45 -42.35
CA SER A 7 9.59 8.33 -41.27
C SER A 7 8.40 7.71 -40.52
N GLN A 8 8.36 6.38 -40.42
CA GLN A 8 7.66 5.68 -39.34
C GLN A 8 8.66 5.30 -38.25
N VAL A 9 9.36 6.32 -37.75
CA VAL A 9 10.01 6.26 -36.45
C VAL A 9 9.44 7.40 -35.63
N GLN A 10 9.11 7.07 -34.38
CA GLN A 10 8.53 7.86 -33.31
C GLN A 10 6.98 7.88 -33.27
N ALA A 11 6.31 7.29 -32.28
CA ALA A 11 6.74 6.93 -30.94
C ALA A 11 6.37 5.48 -30.60
N PRO A 12 7.10 4.80 -29.70
CA PRO A 12 6.45 3.79 -28.90
C PRO A 12 5.29 4.52 -28.24
N THR A 13 4.06 4.14 -28.58
CA THR A 13 2.96 4.33 -27.66
C THR A 13 3.31 3.43 -26.49
N SER A 14 4.19 3.94 -25.62
CA SER A 14 4.15 3.72 -24.21
C SER A 14 2.76 4.21 -23.81
N THR A 15 1.75 3.40 -24.14
CA THR A 15 0.66 3.21 -23.25
C THR A 15 1.40 2.80 -21.99
N GLU A 16 1.64 3.77 -21.10
CA GLU A 16 1.51 3.51 -19.69
C GLU A 16 0.14 2.83 -19.57
N THR A 17 0.14 1.52 -19.82
CA THR A 17 -0.69 0.61 -19.08
C THR A 17 -0.28 0.96 -17.67
N LYS A 18 -0.99 1.91 -17.06
CA LYS A 18 -1.19 1.93 -15.63
C LYS A 18 -1.76 0.56 -15.37
N GLU A 19 -0.84 -0.39 -15.21
CA GLU A 19 -1.07 -1.72 -14.73
C GLU A 19 -1.88 -1.45 -13.49
N LYS A 20 -3.20 -1.72 -13.58
CA LYS A 20 -4.08 -1.64 -12.44
C LYS A 20 -3.56 -2.73 -11.54
N LYS A 21 -2.52 -2.39 -10.76
CA LYS A 21 -1.78 -3.31 -9.92
C LYS A 21 -2.86 -4.01 -9.14
N SER A 22 -2.98 -5.32 -9.35
CA SER A 22 -4.13 -6.09 -8.90
C SER A 22 -4.43 -5.71 -7.45
N PRO A 23 -5.71 -5.58 -7.04
CA PRO A 23 -6.03 -5.19 -5.68
C PRO A 23 -5.27 -6.03 -4.66
N ASP A 24 -5.06 -7.32 -4.97
CA ASP A 24 -4.23 -8.25 -4.20
C ASP A 24 -2.79 -7.78 -4.02
N ALA A 25 -2.13 -7.31 -5.09
CA ALA A 25 -0.77 -6.79 -5.05
C ALA A 25 -0.67 -5.47 -4.28
N LEU A 26 -1.72 -4.63 -4.31
CA LEU A 26 -1.79 -3.43 -3.46
C LEU A 26 -2.01 -3.78 -1.99
N ILE A 27 -2.88 -4.75 -1.70
CA ILE A 27 -3.15 -5.24 -0.34
C ILE A 27 -1.89 -5.87 0.25
N LEU A 28 -1.19 -6.73 -0.50
CA LEU A 28 0.07 -7.34 -0.05
C LEU A 28 1.15 -6.29 0.20
N LEU A 29 1.26 -5.27 -0.67
CA LEU A 29 2.20 -4.18 -0.47
C LEU A 29 1.85 -3.34 0.77
N ALA A 30 0.56 -3.06 0.99
CA ALA A 30 0.09 -2.33 2.17
C ALA A 30 0.38 -3.11 3.47
N VAL A 31 0.09 -4.42 3.49
CA VAL A 31 0.39 -5.28 4.65
C VAL A 31 1.89 -5.32 4.90
N LEU A 32 2.72 -5.51 3.86
CA LEU A 32 4.16 -5.52 4.00
C LEU A 32 4.70 -4.19 4.54
N ALA A 33 4.17 -3.06 4.06
CA ALA A 33 4.54 -1.73 4.54
C ALA A 33 4.17 -1.55 6.02
N VAL A 34 2.99 -1.99 6.45
CA VAL A 34 2.56 -1.93 7.86
C VAL A 34 3.47 -2.78 8.74
N VAL A 35 3.81 -4.01 8.32
CA VAL A 35 4.72 -4.89 9.07
C VAL A 35 6.13 -4.30 9.15
N ALA A 36 6.65 -3.73 8.06
CA ALA A 36 7.96 -3.10 8.04
C ALA A 36 8.02 -1.86 8.93
N LEU A 37 6.99 -1.00 8.87
CA LEU A 37 6.89 0.20 9.69
C LEU A 37 6.74 -0.15 11.17
N TRP A 38 6.00 -1.22 11.47
CA TRP A 38 5.90 -1.77 12.83
C TRP A 38 7.24 -2.32 13.32
N GLY A 39 7.95 -3.11 12.51
CA GLY A 39 9.28 -3.63 12.84
C GLY A 39 10.29 -2.51 13.09
N LEU A 40 10.24 -1.44 12.30
CA LEU A 40 11.05 -0.24 12.53
C LEU A 40 10.71 0.45 13.86
N SER A 41 9.43 0.56 14.21
CA SER A 41 8.98 1.10 15.51
C SER A 41 9.49 0.26 16.68
N VAL A 42 9.45 -1.08 16.57
CA VAL A 42 10.02 -2.00 17.56
C VAL A 42 11.53 -1.84 17.64
N PHE A 43 12.23 -1.64 16.52
CA PHE A 43 13.69 -1.47 16.52
C PHE A 43 14.13 -0.14 17.13
N THR A 44 13.44 0.96 16.83
CA THR A 44 13.80 2.31 17.31
C THR A 44 13.43 2.55 18.77
N PHE A 45 12.30 2.01 19.23
CA PHE A 45 11.79 2.25 20.58
C PHE A 45 11.84 1.01 21.50
N GLY A 46 12.08 -0.18 20.97
CA GLY A 46 12.15 -1.42 21.75
C GLY A 46 10.79 -1.88 22.26
N ILE A 47 10.73 -2.12 23.57
CA ILE A 47 9.54 -2.57 24.31
C ILE A 47 8.30 -1.70 24.04
N PRO A 48 8.34 -0.35 24.14
CA PRO A 48 7.19 0.49 23.80
C PRO A 48 6.76 0.34 22.33
N GLY A 49 7.68 0.13 21.39
CA GLY A 49 7.33 -0.12 19.98
C GLY A 49 6.50 -1.39 19.77
N LEU A 50 6.68 -2.40 20.63
CA LEU A 50 5.84 -3.61 20.68
C LEU A 50 4.44 -3.30 21.23
N TYR A 51 4.33 -2.38 22.20
CA TYR A 51 3.06 -2.02 22.83
C TYR A 51 2.23 -1.01 22.02
N ILE A 52 2.84 -0.16 21.18
CA ILE A 52 2.12 0.83 20.33
C ILE A 52 0.95 0.21 19.54
N PRO A 53 1.09 -0.90 18.79
CA PRO A 53 -0.05 -1.50 18.07
C PRO A 53 -1.15 -1.99 19.01
N ALA A 54 -0.78 -2.54 20.18
CA ALA A 54 -1.75 -3.04 21.15
C ALA A 54 -2.52 -1.87 21.80
N VAL A 55 -1.82 -0.81 22.22
CA VAL A 55 -2.42 0.38 22.82
C VAL A 55 -3.29 1.13 21.81
N ALA A 56 -2.89 1.21 20.54
CA ALA A 56 -3.70 1.80 19.48
C ALA A 56 -4.96 0.95 19.18
N ALA A 57 -4.89 -0.37 19.31
CA ALA A 57 -6.05 -1.25 19.09
C ALA A 57 -7.12 -1.13 20.19
N VAL A 58 -6.75 -0.80 21.44
CA VAL A 58 -7.70 -0.64 22.56
C VAL A 58 -8.84 0.35 22.25
N PRO A 59 -8.59 1.63 21.89
CA PRO A 59 -9.66 2.57 21.57
C PRO A 59 -10.41 2.17 20.28
N VAL A 60 -9.74 1.54 19.31
CA VAL A 60 -10.39 1.06 18.08
C VAL A 60 -11.44 0.00 18.39
N ILE A 61 -11.09 -1.00 19.19
CA ILE A 61 -12.03 -2.04 19.63
C ILE A 61 -13.16 -1.38 20.42
N TRP A 62 -12.88 -0.42 21.30
CA TRP A 62 -13.90 0.28 22.07
C TRP A 62 -14.92 1.00 21.17
N VAL A 63 -14.44 1.72 20.14
CA VAL A 63 -15.31 2.37 19.14
C VAL A 63 -16.12 1.34 18.35
N ILE A 64 -15.52 0.22 17.93
CA ILE A 64 -16.25 -0.85 17.24
C ILE A 64 -17.36 -1.41 18.13
N LEU A 65 -17.07 -1.71 19.40
CA LEU A 65 -18.05 -2.21 20.36
C LEU A 65 -19.21 -1.24 20.57
N ILE A 66 -18.91 0.05 20.66
CA ILE A 66 -19.91 1.11 20.75
C ILE A 66 -20.73 1.22 19.45
N ALA A 67 -20.10 1.10 18.29
CA ALA A 67 -20.79 1.17 17.01
C ALA A 67 -21.76 -0.02 16.81
N ILE A 68 -21.35 -1.25 17.16
CA ILE A 68 -22.23 -2.42 17.05
C ILE A 68 -23.37 -2.42 18.06
N THR A 69 -23.18 -1.80 19.23
CA THR A 69 -24.21 -1.72 20.28
C THR A 69 -25.24 -0.63 19.96
N GLN A 70 -24.90 0.33 19.10
CA GLN A 70 -25.76 1.46 18.78
C GLN A 70 -26.88 1.15 17.77
N GLY A 71 -26.89 -0.02 17.12
CA GLY A 71 -28.01 -0.49 16.29
C GLY A 71 -28.16 0.21 14.95
#